data_AF-A0A9X2K901-F1
#
_entry.id   AF-A0A9X2K901-F1
#
_cell.length_a   1.000
_cell.length_b   1.000
_cell.length_c   1.000
_cell.angle_alpha   90.00
_cell.angle_beta   90.00
_cell.angle_gamma   90.00
#
_symmetry.space_group_name_H-M   'P 1'
#
loop_
_entity.id
_entity.type
_entity.pdbx_description
1 polymer ?
#
loop_
_entity_poly.entity_id
_entity_poly.type
_entity_poly.pdbx_seq_one_letter_code
_entity_poly.pdbx_strand_id
1 'polypeptide(L)'
;MIPRLSHRAAAVRAAKLGNTSFSTATWQKIEKGEYSGGADRITLMAMVVGITPEDLEDVGRPDAARMLRTEIERRAAQEPLLREVERETTSEAVMQLLLQGLEEIRSEPRLDAAQKAELERQLIRSQLAHLRGQMEQIRTTLDIKERVSHDNGH
;
A
#
# COMPACT_ATOMS: atom_id res chain seq x y z
N MET A 1 -8.07 15.09 8.70
CA MET A 1 -7.29 15.78 7.65
C MET A 1 -5.83 15.39 7.85
N ILE A 2 -5.31 14.44 7.06
CA ILE A 2 -3.90 14.01 7.15
C ILE A 2 -3.05 15.19 6.64
N PRO A 3 -2.02 15.65 7.38
CA PRO A 3 -1.20 16.76 6.93
C PRO A 3 -0.61 16.47 5.54
N ARG A 4 -0.75 17.42 4.60
CA ARG A 4 -0.09 17.31 3.30
C ARG A 4 1.43 17.27 3.53
N LEU A 5 2.04 16.14 3.18
CA LEU A 5 3.48 15.96 3.28
C LEU A 5 4.16 17.00 2.37
N SER A 6 5.11 17.79 2.90
CA SER A 6 5.86 18.72 2.05
C SER A 6 6.69 17.95 1.01
N HIS A 7 6.92 18.51 -0.19
CA HIS A 7 7.77 17.86 -1.20
C HIS A 7 9.17 17.51 -0.65
N ARG A 8 9.69 18.35 0.26
CA ARG A 8 10.96 18.06 0.95
C ARG A 8 10.86 16.81 1.81
N ALA A 9 9.82 16.69 2.63
CA ALA A 9 9.60 15.50 3.45
C ALA A 9 9.38 14.26 2.57
N ALA A 10 8.68 14.42 1.44
CA ALA A 10 8.36 13.32 0.53
C ALA A 10 9.61 12.80 -0.18
N ALA A 11 10.44 13.71 -0.69
CA ALA A 11 11.73 13.39 -1.27
C ALA A 11 12.68 12.72 -0.26
N VAL A 12 12.71 13.21 1.00
CA VAL A 12 13.50 12.56 2.07
C VAL A 12 12.99 11.14 2.35
N ARG A 13 11.68 10.93 2.39
CA ARG A 13 11.09 9.60 2.58
C ARG A 13 11.44 8.67 1.41
N ALA A 14 11.31 9.14 0.17
CA ALA A 14 11.68 8.39 -1.03
C ALA A 14 13.17 8.02 -1.04
N ALA A 15 14.05 8.96 -0.66
CA ALA A 15 15.48 8.71 -0.54
C ALA A 15 15.80 7.60 0.48
N LYS A 16 15.12 7.63 1.63
CA LYS A 16 15.27 6.61 2.67
C LYS A 16 14.77 5.24 2.22
N LEU A 17 13.61 5.18 1.55
CA LEU A 17 13.05 3.93 1.03
C LEU A 17 13.98 3.27 0.00
N GLY A 18 14.49 4.06 -0.96
CA GLY A 18 15.35 3.56 -2.02
C GLY A 18 16.82 3.44 -1.66
N ASN A 19 17.21 3.79 -0.43
CA ASN A 19 18.61 3.94 -0.02
C ASN A 19 19.46 4.71 -1.08
N THR A 20 18.88 5.78 -1.63
CA THR A 20 19.43 6.52 -2.77
C THR A 20 19.17 8.01 -2.63
N SER A 21 19.88 8.82 -3.40
CA SER A 21 19.61 10.26 -3.45
C SER A 21 18.28 10.52 -4.18
N PHE A 22 17.36 11.23 -3.52
CA PHE A 22 16.13 11.70 -4.13
C PHE A 22 15.95 13.18 -3.79
N SER A 23 16.08 14.06 -4.79
CA SER A 23 16.00 15.50 -4.59
C SER A 23 14.57 16.02 -4.74
N THR A 24 14.24 17.09 -4.03
CA THR A 24 12.96 17.82 -4.19
C THR A 24 12.73 18.27 -5.62
N ALA A 25 13.79 18.66 -6.34
CA ALA A 25 13.69 19.04 -7.75
C ALA A 25 13.29 17.86 -8.65
N THR A 26 13.77 16.65 -8.34
CA THR A 26 13.33 15.44 -9.07
C THR A 26 11.86 15.15 -8.79
N TRP A 27 11.45 15.24 -7.52
CA TRP A 27 10.06 15.07 -7.13
C TRP A 27 9.13 15.97 -7.95
N GLN A 28 9.45 17.26 -7.99
CA GLN A 28 8.68 18.25 -8.76
C GLN A 28 8.66 17.97 -10.27
N LYS A 29 9.78 17.49 -10.85
CA LYS A 29 9.82 17.10 -12.26
C LYS A 29 8.89 15.92 -12.55
N ILE A 30 8.84 14.94 -11.65
CA ILE A 30 7.93 13.79 -11.80
C ILE A 30 6.48 14.27 -11.71
N GLU A 31 6.12 15.10 -10.72
CA GLU A 31 4.77 15.67 -10.58
C GLU A 31 4.29 16.45 -11.81
N LYS A 32 5.21 17.14 -12.49
CA LYS A 32 4.90 17.91 -13.71
C LYS A 32 4.88 17.06 -14.98
N GLY A 33 5.21 15.76 -14.90
CA GLY A 33 5.39 14.91 -16.08
C GLY A 33 6.65 15.24 -16.91
N GLU A 34 7.56 16.06 -16.38
CA GLU A 34 8.80 16.48 -17.03
C GLU A 34 9.96 15.48 -16.80
N TYR A 35 9.74 14.44 -16.01
CA TYR A 35 10.75 13.43 -15.71
C TYR A 35 10.79 12.33 -16.77
N SER A 36 11.93 12.23 -17.46
CA SER A 36 12.22 11.21 -18.48
C SER A 36 13.21 10.13 -18.02
N GLY A 37 13.47 10.04 -16.71
CA GLY A 37 14.41 9.07 -16.16
C GLY A 37 13.79 7.69 -15.92
N GLY A 38 14.52 6.83 -15.20
CA GLY A 38 14.12 5.44 -14.94
C GLY A 38 12.86 5.30 -14.07
N ALA A 39 12.23 4.12 -14.16
CA ALA A 39 11.05 3.73 -13.40
C ALA A 39 11.31 3.64 -11.87
N ASP A 40 12.57 3.55 -11.46
CA ASP A 40 13.02 3.51 -10.07
C ASP A 40 12.47 4.68 -9.24
N ARG A 41 12.61 5.92 -9.74
CA ARG A 41 12.18 7.10 -8.99
C ARG A 41 10.66 7.26 -8.95
N ILE A 42 9.98 6.85 -10.02
CA ILE A 42 8.51 6.83 -10.07
C ILE A 42 7.98 5.80 -9.08
N THR A 43 8.61 4.62 -9.01
CA THR A 43 8.29 3.57 -8.03
C THR A 43 8.43 4.09 -6.60
N LEU A 44 9.55 4.73 -6.26
CA LEU A 44 9.77 5.31 -4.93
C LEU A 44 8.74 6.40 -4.59
N MET A 45 8.38 7.24 -5.57
CA MET A 45 7.35 8.24 -5.39
C MET A 45 5.99 7.59 -5.13
N ALA A 46 5.61 6.58 -5.92
CA ALA A 46 4.36 5.85 -5.77
C ALA A 46 4.22 5.20 -4.39
N MET A 47 5.29 4.61 -3.86
CA MET A 47 5.32 4.08 -2.49
C MET A 47 5.09 5.16 -1.43
N VAL A 48 5.64 6.36 -1.61
CA VAL A 48 5.49 7.46 -0.64
C VAL A 48 4.08 8.03 -0.65
N VAL A 49 3.45 8.14 -1.82
CA VAL A 49 2.12 8.74 -1.97
C VAL A 49 0.97 7.73 -1.89
N GLY A 50 1.27 6.44 -1.80
CA GLY A 50 0.24 5.38 -1.72
C GLY A 50 -0.44 5.09 -3.06
N ILE A 51 0.25 5.28 -4.17
CA ILE A 51 -0.23 4.92 -5.52
C ILE A 51 0.02 3.43 -5.73
N THR A 52 -0.98 2.73 -6.27
CA THR A 52 -0.94 1.28 -6.48
C THR A 52 -0.28 0.91 -7.81
N PRO A 53 0.12 -0.37 -7.99
CA PRO A 53 0.60 -0.84 -9.29
C PRO A 53 -0.44 -0.67 -10.42
N GLU A 54 -1.72 -0.89 -10.13
CA GLU A 54 -2.83 -0.71 -11.09
C GLU A 54 -2.94 0.76 -11.55
N ASP A 55 -2.89 1.71 -10.60
CA ASP A 55 -2.89 3.14 -10.93
C ASP A 55 -1.73 3.52 -11.88
N LEU A 56 -0.56 2.90 -11.70
CA LEU A 56 0.61 3.14 -12.57
C LEU A 56 0.41 2.54 -13.97
N GLU A 57 -0.25 1.39 -14.08
CA GLU A 57 -0.60 0.80 -15.38
C GLU A 57 -1.59 1.67 -16.13
N ASP A 58 -2.63 2.15 -15.45
CA ASP A 58 -3.68 3.00 -16.01
C ASP A 58 -3.14 4.32 -16.58
N VAL A 59 -2.09 4.88 -15.98
CA VAL A 59 -1.44 6.11 -16.47
C VAL A 59 -0.28 5.83 -17.45
N GLY A 60 -0.15 4.60 -17.93
CA GLY A 60 0.86 4.22 -18.93
C GLY A 60 2.29 4.21 -18.37
N ARG A 61 2.46 3.68 -17.15
CA ARG A 61 3.77 3.46 -16.48
C ARG A 61 3.95 2.00 -16.04
N PRO A 62 3.82 1.01 -16.96
CA PRO A 62 3.86 -0.42 -16.60
C PRO A 62 5.20 -0.88 -16.01
N ASP A 63 6.31 -0.25 -16.40
CA ASP A 63 7.63 -0.57 -15.82
C ASP A 63 7.71 -0.21 -14.34
N ALA A 64 7.16 0.94 -13.96
CA ALA A 64 7.09 1.37 -12.56
C ALA A 64 6.10 0.51 -11.77
N ALA A 65 4.98 0.11 -12.38
CA ALA A 65 4.03 -0.81 -11.76
C ALA A 65 4.68 -2.15 -11.42
N ARG A 66 5.38 -2.77 -12.37
CA ARG A 66 6.11 -4.02 -12.16
C ARG A 66 7.16 -3.91 -11.07
N MET A 67 7.95 -2.83 -11.07
CA MET A 67 8.92 -2.59 -10.00
C MET A 67 8.24 -2.40 -8.64
N LEU A 68 7.12 -1.70 -8.59
CA LEU A 68 6.34 -1.49 -7.38
C LEU A 68 5.83 -2.81 -6.80
N ARG A 69 5.30 -3.73 -7.63
CA ARG A 69 4.89 -5.08 -7.20
C ARG A 69 6.01 -5.83 -6.53
N THR A 70 7.15 -5.92 -7.21
CA THR A 70 8.35 -6.59 -6.67
C THR A 70 8.78 -5.99 -5.33
N GLU A 71 8.72 -4.66 -5.19
CA GLU A 71 9.11 -3.99 -3.95
C GLU A 71 8.09 -4.20 -2.82
N ILE A 72 6.78 -4.19 -3.12
CA ILE A 72 5.72 -4.54 -2.16
C ILE A 72 5.92 -5.96 -1.65
N GLU A 73 6.09 -6.93 -2.55
CA GLU A 73 6.32 -8.34 -2.22
C GLU A 73 7.58 -8.50 -1.36
N ARG A 74 8.69 -7.86 -1.76
CA ARG A 74 9.95 -7.91 -1.03
C ARG A 74 9.82 -7.35 0.38
N ARG A 75 9.15 -6.21 0.57
CA ARG A 75 8.93 -5.60 1.89
C ARG A 75 7.97 -6.42 2.74
N ALA A 76 6.87 -6.89 2.16
CA ALA A 76 5.94 -7.78 2.83
C ALA A 76 6.63 -9.07 3.30
N ALA A 77 7.54 -9.62 2.49
CA ALA A 77 8.35 -10.80 2.83
C ALA A 77 9.22 -10.59 4.07
N GLN A 78 9.75 -9.37 4.23
CA GLN A 78 10.65 -8.99 5.31
C GLN A 78 9.92 -8.53 6.58
N GLU A 79 8.63 -8.24 6.51
CA GLU A 79 7.87 -7.71 7.65
C GLU A 79 7.34 -8.84 8.56
N PRO A 80 7.84 -9.00 9.80
CA PRO A 80 7.44 -10.10 10.68
C PRO A 80 5.96 -10.07 11.05
N LEU A 81 5.38 -8.88 11.20
CA LEU A 81 3.97 -8.75 11.60
C LEU A 81 3.00 -9.14 10.48
N LEU A 82 3.45 -9.16 9.22
CA LEU A 82 2.64 -9.55 8.07
C LEU A 82 2.78 -11.05 7.73
N ARG A 83 3.41 -11.86 8.59
CA ARG A 83 3.51 -13.32 8.41
C ARG A 83 2.15 -14.02 8.48
N GLU A 84 1.24 -13.50 9.29
CA GLU A 84 -0.12 -14.04 9.47
C GLU A 84 -1.10 -13.55 8.39
N VAL A 85 -0.69 -12.59 7.57
CA VAL A 85 -1.47 -12.09 6.45
C VAL A 85 -1.21 -13.00 5.26
N GLU A 86 -2.27 -13.61 4.71
CA GLU A 86 -2.18 -14.43 3.51
C GLU A 86 -1.78 -13.57 2.31
N ARG A 87 -0.50 -13.61 1.94
CA ARG A 87 0.06 -12.73 0.90
C ARG A 87 -0.48 -13.01 -0.49
N GLU A 88 -0.82 -14.27 -0.77
CA GLU A 88 -1.33 -14.70 -2.08
C GLU A 88 -2.76 -14.22 -2.35
N THR A 89 -3.54 -13.99 -1.30
CA THR A 89 -4.96 -13.60 -1.39
C THR A 89 -5.19 -12.14 -1.02
N THR A 90 -4.20 -11.47 -0.44
CA THR A 90 -4.24 -10.04 -0.10
C THR A 90 -3.83 -9.21 -1.30
N SER A 91 -4.68 -8.24 -1.69
CA SER A 91 -4.36 -7.36 -2.82
C SER A 91 -3.12 -6.49 -2.57
N GLU A 92 -2.41 -6.14 -3.64
CA GLU A 92 -1.21 -5.30 -3.61
C GLU A 92 -1.49 -3.94 -2.93
N ALA A 93 -2.67 -3.35 -3.20
CA ALA A 93 -3.11 -2.11 -2.59
C ALA A 93 -3.24 -2.21 -1.06
N VAL A 94 -3.83 -3.31 -0.56
CA VAL A 94 -3.96 -3.55 0.89
C VAL A 94 -2.58 -3.79 1.51
N MET A 95 -1.73 -4.56 0.84
CA MET A 95 -0.37 -4.82 1.32
C MET A 95 0.45 -3.53 1.41
N GLN A 96 0.36 -2.66 0.40
CA GLN A 96 1.00 -1.35 0.40
C GLN A 96 0.49 -0.45 1.53
N LEU A 97 -0.83 -0.42 1.73
CA LEU A 97 -1.45 0.34 2.82
C LEU A 97 -0.96 -0.14 4.21
N LEU A 98 -0.86 -1.45 4.42
CA LEU A 98 -0.36 -2.03 5.67
C LEU A 98 1.11 -1.64 5.90
N LEU A 99 1.97 -1.81 4.90
CA LEU A 99 3.38 -1.44 4.97
C LEU A 99 3.56 0.06 5.26
N GLN A 100 2.75 0.92 4.63
CA GLN A 100 2.77 2.35 4.86
C GLN A 100 2.34 2.70 6.29
N GLY A 101 1.24 2.11 6.77
CA GLY A 101 0.74 2.35 8.13
C GLY A 101 1.75 1.93 9.21
N LEU A 102 2.40 0.78 9.04
CA LEU A 102 3.46 0.32 9.95
C LEU A 102 4.64 1.30 9.98
N GLU A 103 5.07 1.79 8.81
CA GLU A 103 6.16 2.76 8.72
C GLU A 103 5.79 4.11 9.38
N GLU A 104 4.56 4.58 9.19
CA GLU A 104 4.05 5.80 9.82
C GLU A 104 4.07 5.69 11.34
N ILE A 105 3.54 4.59 11.90
CA ILE A 105 3.58 4.31 13.35
C ILE A 105 5.02 4.30 13.86
N ARG A 106 5.93 3.61 13.17
CA ARG A 106 7.35 3.51 13.58
C ARG A 106 8.06 4.86 13.56
N SER A 107 7.73 5.71 12.59
CA SER A 107 8.36 7.01 12.38
C SER A 107 7.86 8.12 13.30
N GLU A 108 6.72 7.93 13.99
CA GLU A 108 6.15 8.95 14.88
C GLU A 108 7.03 9.14 16.14
N PRO A 109 7.61 10.33 16.37
CA PRO A 109 8.50 10.58 17.51
C PRO A 109 7.75 10.72 18.85
N ARG A 110 6.45 11.01 18.84
CA ARG A 110 5.67 11.20 20.09
C ARG A 110 5.25 9.89 20.76
N LEU A 111 5.43 8.77 20.07
CA LEU A 111 5.06 7.46 20.58
C LEU A 111 6.28 6.73 21.14
N ASP A 112 6.12 6.15 22.32
CA ASP A 112 7.10 5.21 22.87
C ASP A 112 7.03 3.83 22.17
N ALA A 113 7.98 2.95 22.51
CA ALA A 113 8.07 1.62 21.91
C ALA A 113 6.84 0.74 22.20
N ALA A 114 6.24 0.85 23.38
CA ALA A 114 5.07 0.05 23.76
C ALA A 114 3.82 0.53 23.02
N GLN A 115 3.64 1.84 22.89
CA GLN A 115 2.56 2.46 22.13
C GLN A 115 2.66 2.11 20.65
N LYS A 116 3.87 2.15 20.07
CA LYS A 116 4.11 1.72 18.68
C LYS A 116 3.72 0.26 18.47
N ALA A 117 4.23 -0.64 19.31
CA ALA A 117 3.92 -2.07 19.20
C ALA A 117 2.42 -2.35 19.32
N GLU A 118 1.70 -1.62 20.17
CA GLU A 118 0.25 -1.78 20.29
C GLU A 118 -0.48 -1.30 19.04
N LEU A 119 -0.16 -0.12 18.51
CA LEU A 119 -0.78 0.41 17.30
C LEU A 119 -0.49 -0.47 16.08
N GLU A 120 0.72 -1.01 15.95
CA GLU A 120 1.07 -1.94 14.87
C GLU A 120 0.19 -3.19 14.91
N ARG A 121 0.00 -3.78 16.10
CA ARG A 121 -0.88 -4.95 16.27
C ARG A 121 -2.34 -4.60 16.01
N GLN A 122 -2.79 -3.41 16.39
CA GLN A 122 -4.16 -2.96 16.15
C GLN A 122 -4.43 -2.74 14.66
N LEU A 123 -3.48 -2.14 13.93
CA LEU A 123 -3.57 -1.94 12.48
C LEU A 123 -3.80 -3.27 11.76
N ILE A 124 -2.98 -4.29 12.06
CA ILE A 124 -3.08 -5.58 11.39
C ILE A 124 -4.36 -6.31 11.79
N ARG A 125 -4.69 -6.34 13.08
CA ARG A 125 -5.93 -6.97 13.56
C ARG A 125 -7.18 -6.35 12.95
N SER A 126 -7.25 -5.02 12.89
CA SER A 126 -8.40 -4.32 12.32
C SER A 126 -8.57 -4.59 10.83
N GLN A 127 -7.48 -4.58 10.05
CA GLN A 127 -7.56 -4.86 8.63
C GLN A 127 -7.91 -6.32 8.32
N LEU A 128 -7.34 -7.27 9.07
CA LEU A 128 -7.72 -8.68 8.92
C LEU A 128 -9.20 -8.91 9.27
N ALA A 129 -9.69 -8.28 10.35
CA ALA A 129 -11.10 -8.37 10.72
C ALA A 129 -12.02 -7.76 9.65
N HIS A 130 -11.63 -6.61 9.08
CA HIS A 130 -12.37 -5.93 8.03
C HIS A 130 -12.47 -6.79 6.76
N LEU A 131 -11.36 -7.34 6.29
CA LEU A 131 -11.33 -8.21 5.10
C LEU A 131 -12.15 -9.48 5.29
N ARG A 132 -12.04 -10.13 6.46
CA ARG A 132 -12.85 -11.32 6.78
C ARG A 132 -14.34 -10.99 6.78
N GLY A 133 -14.72 -9.84 7.35
CA GLY A 133 -16.11 -9.37 7.33
C GLY A 133 -16.64 -9.13 5.92
N GLN A 134 -15.85 -8.48 5.04
CA GLN A 134 -16.21 -8.26 3.65
C GLN A 134 -16.38 -9.58 2.87
N MET A 135 -15.46 -10.53 3.07
CA MET A 135 -15.54 -11.85 2.44
C MET A 135 -16.79 -12.62 2.86
N GLU A 136 -17.15 -12.57 4.14
CA GLU A 136 -18.37 -13.23 4.64
C GLU A 136 -19.64 -12.58 4.07
N GLN A 137 -19.65 -11.25 3.96
CA GLN A 137 -20.75 -10.52 3.32
C GLN A 137 -20.89 -10.89 1.84
N ILE A 138 -19.78 -11.00 1.09
CA ILE A 138 -19.79 -11.42 -0.31
C ILE A 138 -20.36 -12.83 -0.43
N ARG A 139 -19.88 -13.79 0.38
CA ARG A 139 -20.37 -15.18 0.39
C ARG A 139 -21.87 -15.23 0.65
N THR A 140 -22.34 -14.55 1.69
CA THR A 140 -23.77 -14.49 2.03
C THR A 140 -24.59 -13.91 0.88
N THR A 141 -24.08 -12.89 0.19
CA THR A 141 -24.76 -12.27 -0.95
C THR A 141 -24.83 -13.21 -2.15
N LEU A 142 -23.78 -13.97 -2.43
CA LEU A 142 -23.75 -14.98 -3.50
C LEU A 142 -24.72 -16.12 -3.20
N ASP A 143 -24.70 -16.67 -1.98
CA ASP A 143 -25.63 -17.73 -1.56
C ASP A 143 -27.11 -17.32 -1.71
N ILE A 144 -27.45 -16.07 -1.35
CA ILE A 144 -28.81 -15.55 -1.52
C ILE A 144 -29.17 -15.48 -3.01
N LYS A 145 -28.27 -15.00 -3.87
CA LYS A 145 -28.51 -14.92 -5.32
C LYS A 145 -28.70 -16.30 -5.96
N GLU A 146 -27.92 -17.29 -5.55
CA GLU A 146 -28.03 -18.66 -6.04
C GLU A 146 -29.38 -19.29 -5.67
N ARG A 147 -29.83 -19.10 -4.41
CA ARG A 147 -31.16 -19.58 -3.96
C ARG A 147 -32.30 -18.91 -4.73
N VAL A 148 -32.25 -17.59 -4.92
CA VAL A 148 -33.27 -16.84 -5.66
C VAL A 148 -33.28 -17.22 -7.15
N SER A 149 -32.14 -17.59 -7.73
CA SER A 149 -32.05 -18.03 -9.13
C SER A 149 -32.62 -19.44 -9.33
N HIS A 150 -32.50 -20.31 -8.32
CA HIS A 150 -33.10 -21.65 -8.34
C HIS A 150 -34.62 -21.63 -8.14
N ASP A 151 -35.17 -20.74 -7.32
CA ASP A 151 -36.61 -20.64 -7.08
C ASP A 151 -37.39 -19.98 -8.24
N ASN A 152 -36.73 -19.20 -9.10
CA ASN A 152 -37.36 -18.54 -10.26
C ASN A 152 -37.24 -19.34 -11.58
N GLY A 153 -36.72 -20.57 -11.52
CA GLY A 153 -36.52 -21.47 -12.67
C GLY A 153 -37.64 -22.49 -12.92
N HIS A 154 -38.85 -22.28 -12.40
CA HIS A 154 -40.02 -23.15 -12.58
C HIS A 154 -41.20 -22.43 -13.21
#